data_AF-A0A965Z1D5-F1
#
_entry.id   AF-A0A965Z1D5-F1
#
_cell.length_a   1.000
_cell.length_b   1.000
_cell.length_c   1.000
_cell.angle_alpha   90.00
_cell.angle_beta   90.00
_cell.angle_gamma   90.00
#
_symmetry.space_group_name_H-M   'P 1'
#
loop_
_entity.id
_entity.type
_entity.pdbx_description
1 polymer ?
#
loop_
_entity_poly.entity_id
_entity_poly.type
_entity_poly.pdbx_seq_one_letter_code
_entity_poly.pdbx_strand_id
1 'polypeptide(L)'
;MESGWFIPMPRSSKTVFNYLIIILLAAISCTGKDPMREQQVLPVELNDSAYLIVRLGDGYFSNIFRKVSSEEKRYSHSGIIYRGDESYKVYHIEANELTGKGIVKDEPLESFISHSREWALFAINAPNPIKLEIVRQARIFYESEIPFDLDFDLSSDDKLYCSELVAKSINNAFGEELITPGLHIAGHPFYGLDDIYMHDLFHCLYDSSE
;
A
#
# COMPACT_ATOMS: atom_id res chain seq x y z
N MET A 1 -53.22 -71.86 -5.97
CA MET A 1 -52.61 -71.27 -4.77
C MET A 1 -52.33 -69.82 -5.14
N GLU A 2 -53.37 -69.00 -5.13
CA GLU A 2 -53.73 -68.11 -4.01
C GLU A 2 -52.62 -67.08 -3.74
N SER A 3 -52.85 -65.77 -3.66
CA SER A 3 -54.05 -64.95 -3.84
C SER A 3 -53.58 -63.49 -3.72
N GLY A 4 -54.31 -62.58 -4.37
CA GLY A 4 -54.40 -61.19 -3.94
C GLY A 4 -53.45 -60.18 -4.56
N TRP A 5 -53.78 -58.89 -4.67
CA TRP A 5 -55.03 -58.15 -4.61
C TRP A 5 -54.72 -56.82 -5.31
N PHE A 6 -55.67 -56.32 -6.10
CA PHE A 6 -55.60 -55.02 -6.75
C PHE A 6 -55.91 -53.89 -5.74
N ILE A 7 -56.03 -52.68 -6.28
CA ILE A 7 -56.62 -51.45 -5.72
C ILE A 7 -55.59 -50.54 -4.98
N PRO A 8 -55.72 -49.19 -4.96
CA PRO A 8 -55.23 -48.26 -6.00
C PRO A 8 -54.45 -47.06 -5.38
N MET A 9 -53.86 -46.18 -6.19
CA MET A 9 -53.62 -44.79 -5.76
C MET A 9 -54.94 -44.03 -5.76
N PRO A 10 -55.19 -43.12 -4.79
CA PRO A 10 -54.99 -41.72 -5.16
C PRO A 10 -54.64 -40.74 -4.01
N ARG A 11 -54.21 -39.58 -4.50
CA ARG A 11 -54.57 -38.22 -4.07
C ARG A 11 -53.55 -37.46 -3.22
N SER A 12 -53.10 -36.38 -3.86
CA SER A 12 -52.35 -35.24 -3.37
C SER A 12 -52.58 -34.92 -1.89
N SER A 13 -51.48 -34.83 -1.14
CA SER A 13 -51.44 -34.05 0.09
C SER A 13 -50.38 -32.97 -0.06
N LYS A 14 -50.87 -31.76 -0.35
CA LYS A 14 -50.14 -30.51 -0.32
C LYS A 14 -49.74 -30.20 1.13
N THR A 15 -48.74 -30.89 1.69
CA THR A 15 -48.29 -30.56 3.06
C THR A 15 -46.80 -30.76 3.33
N VAL A 16 -46.02 -31.30 2.39
CA VAL A 16 -44.57 -31.54 2.61
C VAL A 16 -43.69 -30.44 2.00
N PHE A 17 -44.24 -29.57 1.16
CA PHE A 17 -43.45 -28.56 0.44
C PHE A 17 -43.17 -27.27 1.24
N ASN A 18 -43.70 -27.13 2.46
CA ASN A 18 -43.53 -25.90 3.26
C ASN A 18 -42.51 -26.00 4.40
N TYR A 19 -41.93 -27.18 4.66
CA TYR A 19 -40.87 -27.30 5.69
C TYR A 19 -39.44 -27.29 5.10
N LEU A 20 -39.29 -27.49 3.79
CA LEU A 20 -37.99 -27.37 3.12
C LEU A 20 -37.59 -25.92 2.77
N ILE A 21 -38.55 -24.98 2.76
CA ILE A 21 -38.28 -23.55 2.52
C ILE A 21 -37.90 -22.81 3.81
N ILE A 22 -38.29 -23.32 4.98
CA ILE A 22 -38.00 -22.67 6.27
C ILE A 22 -36.59 -23.01 6.79
N ILE A 23 -35.99 -24.12 6.35
CA ILE A 23 -34.61 -24.48 6.72
C ILE A 23 -33.56 -23.82 5.79
N LEU A 24 -33.97 -23.28 4.63
CA LEU A 24 -33.08 -22.49 3.77
C LEU A 24 -32.93 -21.02 4.20
N LEU A 25 -33.75 -20.52 5.12
CA LEU A 25 -33.69 -19.14 5.64
C LEU A 25 -32.86 -19.02 6.94
N ALA A 26 -32.34 -20.13 7.45
CA ALA A 26 -31.42 -20.16 8.60
C ALA A 26 -29.95 -20.36 8.18
N ALA A 27 -29.63 -20.30 6.88
CA ALA A 27 -28.27 -20.12 6.40
C ALA A 27 -27.90 -18.63 6.50
N ILE A 28 -27.70 -18.22 7.75
CA ILE A 28 -26.53 -17.43 8.16
C ILE A 28 -26.26 -16.27 7.21
N SER A 29 -26.99 -15.18 7.45
CA SER A 29 -26.48 -13.82 7.25
C SER A 29 -25.21 -13.67 8.10
N CYS A 30 -24.09 -14.19 7.61
CA CYS A 30 -22.77 -13.66 7.93
C CYS A 30 -22.59 -12.42 7.07
N THR A 31 -23.40 -11.39 7.33
CA THR A 31 -22.93 -10.04 7.11
C THR A 31 -21.90 -9.81 8.21
N GLY A 32 -20.67 -10.22 7.92
CA GLY A 32 -19.51 -9.64 8.58
C GLY A 32 -19.59 -8.15 8.29
N LYS A 33 -20.24 -7.41 9.19
CA LYS A 33 -19.99 -5.99 9.32
C LYS A 33 -18.54 -5.94 9.74
N ASP A 34 -17.67 -5.77 8.75
CA ASP A 34 -16.36 -5.21 8.99
C ASP A 34 -16.61 -4.00 9.89
N PRO A 35 -16.06 -3.93 11.12
CA PRO A 35 -16.22 -2.74 11.93
C PRO A 35 -15.82 -1.57 11.04
N MET A 36 -16.76 -0.66 10.80
CA MET A 36 -16.54 0.55 10.02
C MET A 36 -15.26 1.17 10.56
N ARG A 37 -14.16 1.01 9.82
CA ARG A 37 -12.82 1.32 10.29
C ARG A 37 -12.85 2.81 10.58
N GLU A 38 -12.61 3.18 11.84
CA GLU A 38 -12.57 4.58 12.24
C GLU A 38 -11.57 5.29 11.33
N GLN A 39 -12.07 6.20 10.49
CA GLN A 39 -11.27 6.87 9.49
C GLN A 39 -10.20 7.65 10.26
N GLN A 40 -8.93 7.27 10.10
CA GLN A 40 -7.83 7.98 10.73
C GLN A 40 -7.81 9.40 10.18
N VAL A 41 -8.19 10.36 11.02
CA VAL A 41 -8.08 11.78 10.70
C VAL A 41 -6.60 12.14 10.78
N LEU A 42 -6.06 12.76 9.73
CA LEU A 42 -4.69 13.24 9.76
C LEU A 42 -4.55 14.30 10.87
N PRO A 43 -3.57 14.15 11.78
CA PRO A 43 -3.38 15.04 12.92
C PRO A 43 -2.72 16.37 12.55
N VAL A 44 -2.31 16.53 11.28
CA VAL A 44 -1.67 17.73 10.74
C VAL A 44 -2.43 18.18 9.50
N GLU A 45 -2.68 19.50 9.40
CA GLU A 45 -3.19 20.08 8.16
C GLU A 45 -2.10 20.15 7.11
N LEU A 46 -2.31 19.45 5.99
CA LEU A 46 -1.43 19.48 4.84
C LEU A 46 -1.80 20.65 3.93
N ASN A 47 -0.84 21.52 3.61
CA ASN A 47 -1.06 22.73 2.80
C ASN A 47 0.00 22.95 1.71
N ASP A 48 0.72 21.91 1.31
CA ASP A 48 1.84 21.98 0.37
C ASP A 48 1.66 20.97 -0.76
N SER A 49 2.42 21.12 -1.84
CA SER A 49 2.28 20.31 -3.05
C SER A 49 2.81 18.89 -2.90
N ALA A 50 3.79 18.68 -2.02
CA ALA A 50 4.44 17.39 -1.85
C ALA A 50 4.94 17.15 -0.41
N TYR A 51 4.79 15.92 0.06
CA TYR A 51 5.34 15.43 1.34
C TYR A 51 5.95 14.05 1.15
N LEU A 52 6.83 13.66 2.06
CA LEU A 52 7.26 12.27 2.21
C LEU A 52 6.39 11.61 3.28
N ILE A 53 5.96 10.38 3.01
CA ILE A 53 5.35 9.50 4.01
C ILE A 53 6.17 8.22 4.11
N VAL A 54 6.41 7.78 5.34
CA VAL A 54 6.99 6.47 5.64
C VAL A 54 6.08 5.72 6.60
N ARG A 55 6.06 4.39 6.48
CA ARG A 55 5.25 3.53 7.35
C ARG A 55 5.95 2.23 7.68
N LEU A 56 5.58 1.66 8.82
CA LEU A 56 5.86 0.28 9.19
C LEU A 56 4.67 -0.59 8.75
N GLY A 57 4.85 -1.29 7.64
CA GLY A 57 3.89 -2.29 7.17
C GLY A 57 3.93 -3.55 8.02
N ASP A 58 2.86 -4.32 7.98
CA ASP A 58 2.70 -5.60 8.70
C ASP A 58 3.20 -6.83 7.90
N GLY A 59 3.59 -6.62 6.64
CA GLY A 59 3.89 -7.68 5.67
C GLY A 59 5.27 -8.34 5.71
N TYR A 60 5.46 -9.42 4.97
CA TYR A 60 6.71 -10.18 4.84
C TYR A 60 7.88 -9.32 4.33
N PHE A 61 7.65 -8.51 3.29
CA PHE A 61 8.66 -7.59 2.75
C PHE A 61 9.09 -6.55 3.79
N SER A 62 8.24 -6.23 4.78
CA SER A 62 8.59 -5.34 5.89
C SER A 62 9.83 -5.84 6.64
N ASN A 63 9.92 -7.15 6.87
CA ASN A 63 11.06 -7.75 7.55
C ASN A 63 12.34 -7.73 6.70
N ILE A 64 12.24 -7.77 5.37
CA ILE A 64 13.39 -7.67 4.47
C ILE A 64 13.91 -6.24 4.52
N PHE A 65 13.06 -5.25 4.24
CA PHE A 65 13.44 -3.82 4.23
C PHE A 65 13.99 -3.34 5.57
N ARG A 66 13.39 -3.76 6.68
CA ARG A 66 13.91 -3.46 8.02
C ARG A 66 15.27 -4.10 8.28
N LYS A 67 15.53 -5.31 7.78
CA LYS A 67 16.82 -5.98 8.02
C LYS A 67 17.95 -5.33 7.24
N VAL A 68 17.66 -4.81 6.05
CA VAL A 68 18.65 -4.21 5.15
C VAL A 68 18.90 -2.73 5.43
N SER A 69 18.00 -2.01 6.10
CA SER A 69 18.23 -0.60 6.52
C SER A 69 19.46 -0.48 7.44
N SER A 70 20.25 0.58 7.26
CA SER A 70 21.63 0.70 7.76
C SER A 70 21.67 1.11 9.23
N GLU A 71 20.88 2.12 9.60
CA GLU A 71 20.88 2.74 10.92
C GLU A 71 19.56 2.48 11.64
N GLU A 72 18.44 2.96 11.07
CA GLU A 72 17.13 2.87 11.72
C GLU A 72 16.15 1.96 10.97
N LYS A 73 15.74 0.90 11.66
CA LYS A 73 14.95 -0.24 11.14
C LYS A 73 13.47 -0.10 11.44
N ARG A 74 13.00 1.14 11.59
CA ARG A 74 11.68 1.43 12.13
C ARG A 74 10.61 1.33 11.06
N TYR A 75 10.79 2.02 9.95
CA TYR A 75 9.90 1.97 8.82
C TYR A 75 10.32 0.89 7.82
N SER A 76 9.37 0.51 6.96
CA SER A 76 9.56 -0.55 5.99
C SER A 76 9.07 -0.19 4.60
N HIS A 77 8.48 0.99 4.43
CA HIS A 77 7.87 1.43 3.19
C HIS A 77 7.80 2.95 3.14
N SER A 78 7.85 3.51 1.94
CA SER A 78 7.81 4.95 1.68
C SER A 78 6.96 5.30 0.47
N GLY A 79 6.56 6.57 0.38
CA GLY A 79 5.89 7.13 -0.79
C GLY A 79 5.92 8.65 -0.81
N ILE A 80 5.53 9.22 -1.95
CA ILE A 80 5.40 10.68 -2.15
C ILE A 80 3.92 11.03 -2.06
N ILE A 81 3.56 11.85 -1.08
CA ILE A 81 2.23 12.45 -0.99
C ILE A 81 2.13 13.60 -1.97
N TYR A 82 0.98 13.73 -2.63
CA TYR A 82 0.61 14.90 -3.42
C TYR A 82 -0.84 15.28 -3.20
N ARG A 83 -1.17 16.54 -3.47
CA ARG A 83 -2.55 17.04 -3.44
C ARG A 83 -3.28 16.65 -4.72
N GLY A 84 -4.19 15.68 -4.64
CA GLY A 84 -5.19 15.40 -5.69
C GLY A 84 -6.37 16.38 -5.60
N ASP A 85 -7.31 16.28 -6.54
CA ASP A 85 -8.45 17.20 -6.64
C ASP A 85 -9.29 17.26 -5.36
N GLU A 86 -9.58 16.11 -4.76
CA GLU A 86 -10.47 15.99 -3.59
C GLU A 86 -9.71 15.67 -2.31
N SER A 87 -8.76 14.73 -2.35
CA SER A 87 -7.96 14.30 -1.20
C SER A 87 -6.45 14.25 -1.50
N TYR A 88 -5.65 14.03 -0.45
CA TYR A 88 -4.23 13.69 -0.60
C TYR A 88 -4.08 12.22 -1.00
N LYS A 89 -3.13 11.98 -1.88
CA LYS A 89 -2.83 10.65 -2.44
C LYS A 89 -1.33 10.39 -2.38
N VAL A 90 -0.93 9.14 -2.53
CA VAL A 90 0.45 8.67 -2.38
C VAL A 90 0.85 7.90 -3.62
N TYR A 91 1.93 8.33 -4.26
CA TYR A 91 2.67 7.49 -5.18
C TYR A 91 3.63 6.60 -4.39
N HIS A 92 3.48 5.28 -4.54
CA HIS A 92 4.34 4.29 -3.90
C HIS A 92 4.41 3.00 -4.71
N ILE A 93 5.37 2.13 -4.43
CA ILE A 93 5.49 0.84 -5.12
C ILE A 93 5.74 -0.29 -4.12
N GLU A 94 4.88 -1.30 -4.15
CA GLU A 94 4.96 -2.47 -3.26
C GLU A 94 4.61 -3.75 -4.02
N ALA A 95 5.31 -4.84 -3.70
CA ALA A 95 5.00 -6.16 -4.24
C ALA A 95 3.94 -6.88 -3.41
N ASN A 96 3.08 -7.64 -4.09
CA ASN A 96 2.24 -8.64 -3.45
C ASN A 96 3.11 -9.79 -2.89
N GLU A 97 2.88 -10.17 -1.64
CA GLU A 97 3.73 -11.13 -0.92
C GLU A 97 3.77 -12.53 -1.53
N LEU A 98 2.65 -12.98 -2.10
CA LEU A 98 2.53 -14.34 -2.64
C LEU A 98 3.13 -14.45 -4.04
N THR A 99 3.09 -13.37 -4.82
CA THR A 99 3.46 -13.38 -6.23
C THR A 99 4.76 -12.63 -6.52
N GLY A 100 5.23 -11.79 -5.60
CA GLY A 100 6.35 -10.87 -5.82
C GLY A 100 6.07 -9.77 -6.84
N LYS A 101 4.83 -9.65 -7.34
CA LYS A 101 4.46 -8.70 -8.38
C LYS A 101 3.83 -7.47 -7.78
N GLY A 102 4.21 -6.31 -8.28
CA GLY A 102 3.66 -5.01 -7.95
C GLY A 102 3.98 -4.03 -9.06
N ILE A 103 3.26 -2.91 -9.10
CA ILE A 103 3.57 -1.74 -9.92
C ILE A 103 3.48 -0.51 -9.04
N VAL A 104 3.97 0.63 -9.51
CA VAL A 104 3.69 1.92 -8.86
C VAL A 104 2.18 2.12 -8.77
N LYS A 105 1.71 2.54 -7.60
CA LYS A 105 0.31 2.78 -7.27
C LYS A 105 0.08 4.26 -7.00
N ASP A 106 -1.17 4.66 -7.18
CA ASP A 106 -1.71 5.96 -6.83
C ASP A 106 -2.83 5.77 -5.80
N GLU A 107 -2.47 5.73 -4.52
CA GLU A 107 -3.33 5.29 -3.43
C GLU A 107 -3.81 6.50 -2.58
N PRO A 108 -5.08 6.55 -2.13
CA PRO A 108 -5.49 7.52 -1.12
C PRO A 108 -4.63 7.45 0.14
N LEU A 109 -4.22 8.60 0.70
CA LEU A 109 -3.33 8.66 1.87
C LEU A 109 -3.91 7.88 3.06
N GLU A 110 -5.21 7.97 3.28
CA GLU A 110 -5.91 7.26 4.37
C GLU A 110 -5.80 5.73 4.19
N SER A 111 -5.88 5.24 2.96
CA SER A 111 -5.72 3.81 2.66
C SER A 111 -4.28 3.36 2.94
N PHE A 112 -3.30 4.16 2.49
CA PHE A 112 -1.87 3.90 2.69
C PHE A 112 -1.51 3.75 4.18
N ILE A 113 -2.02 4.62 5.06
CA ILE A 113 -1.73 4.56 6.50
C ILE A 113 -2.60 3.56 7.26
N SER A 114 -3.80 3.23 6.79
CA SER A 114 -4.75 2.39 7.53
C SER A 114 -4.23 0.99 7.89
N HIS A 115 -3.28 0.46 7.12
CA HIS A 115 -2.64 -0.85 7.33
C HIS A 115 -1.25 -0.75 7.98
N SER A 116 -0.88 0.41 8.52
CA SER A 116 0.41 0.62 9.16
C SER A 116 0.34 0.43 10.67
N ARG A 117 1.40 -0.13 11.25
CA ARG A 117 1.57 -0.15 12.71
C ARG A 117 2.04 1.19 13.24
N GLU A 118 2.90 1.83 12.47
CA GLU A 118 3.48 3.14 12.73
C GLU A 118 3.68 3.86 11.40
N TRP A 119 3.63 5.18 11.41
CA TRP A 119 3.91 6.01 10.26
C TRP A 119 4.39 7.38 10.68
N ALA A 120 5.15 8.04 9.80
CA ALA A 120 5.58 9.41 9.98
C ALA A 120 5.50 10.18 8.67
N LEU A 121 5.20 11.46 8.82
CA LEU A 121 5.00 12.42 7.75
C LEU A 121 6.11 13.47 7.81
N PHE A 122 6.69 13.76 6.65
CA PHE A 122 7.81 14.68 6.53
C PHE A 122 7.51 15.77 5.50
N ALA A 123 7.77 17.02 5.88
CA ALA A 123 7.87 18.12 4.92
C ALA A 123 9.13 17.96 4.07
N ILE A 124 9.04 18.36 2.81
CA ILE A 124 10.19 18.46 1.91
C ILE A 124 10.68 19.90 1.92
N ASN A 125 11.93 20.14 2.31
CA ASN A 125 12.56 21.46 2.34
C ASN A 125 13.02 21.90 0.94
N ALA A 126 12.05 22.15 0.06
CA ALA A 126 12.27 22.57 -1.31
C ALA A 126 11.28 23.66 -1.75
N PRO A 127 11.64 24.52 -2.72
CA PRO A 127 10.70 25.45 -3.34
C PRO A 127 9.52 24.72 -3.99
N ASN A 128 8.34 25.37 -4.00
CA ASN A 128 7.13 24.77 -4.55
C ASN A 128 7.25 24.25 -6.01
N PRO A 129 7.96 24.94 -6.93
CA PRO A 129 8.18 24.40 -8.28
C PRO A 129 8.92 23.05 -8.29
N ILE A 130 9.89 22.86 -7.40
CA ILE A 130 10.63 21.59 -7.28
C ILE A 130 9.72 20.52 -6.68
N LYS A 131 8.89 20.85 -5.68
CA LYS A 131 7.90 19.92 -5.12
C LYS A 131 6.91 19.41 -6.17
N LEU A 132 6.39 20.31 -7.01
CA LEU A 132 5.53 19.93 -8.11
C LEU A 132 6.24 19.04 -9.12
N GLU A 133 7.52 19.30 -9.39
CA GLU A 133 8.34 18.46 -10.25
C GLU A 133 8.59 17.07 -9.63
N ILE A 134 8.85 16.95 -8.33
CA ILE A 134 8.95 15.65 -7.62
C ILE A 134 7.69 14.82 -7.84
N VAL A 135 6.51 15.44 -7.67
CA VAL A 135 5.22 14.78 -7.92
C VAL A 135 5.09 14.38 -9.38
N ARG A 136 5.52 15.22 -10.31
CA ARG A 136 5.50 14.94 -11.76
C ARG A 136 6.38 13.73 -12.09
N GLN A 137 7.57 13.62 -11.51
CA GLN A 137 8.48 12.48 -11.71
C GLN A 137 7.87 11.18 -11.16
N ALA A 138 7.34 11.22 -9.94
CA ALA A 138 6.63 10.07 -9.36
C ALA A 138 5.44 9.62 -10.23
N ARG A 139 4.71 10.59 -10.80
CA ARG A 139 3.60 10.34 -11.73
C ARG A 139 4.07 9.69 -13.03
N ILE A 140 5.22 10.05 -13.59
CA ILE A 140 5.76 9.39 -14.79
C ILE A 140 5.98 7.90 -14.53
N PHE A 141 6.56 7.55 -13.38
CA PHE A 141 6.76 6.14 -13.00
C PHE A 141 5.43 5.41 -12.82
N TYR A 142 4.42 6.07 -12.25
CA TYR A 142 3.05 5.56 -12.17
C TYR A 142 2.43 5.30 -13.56
N GLU A 143 2.43 6.30 -14.44
CA GLU A 143 1.84 6.20 -15.78
C GLU A 143 2.58 5.20 -16.68
N SER A 144 3.85 4.93 -16.39
CA SER A 144 4.66 3.92 -17.09
C SER A 144 4.47 2.50 -16.55
N GLU A 145 3.59 2.31 -15.56
CA GLU A 145 3.33 1.03 -14.89
C GLU A 145 4.60 0.32 -14.40
N ILE A 146 5.57 1.08 -13.86
CA ILE A 146 6.87 0.52 -13.47
C ILE A 146 6.66 -0.62 -12.46
N PRO A 147 7.15 -1.84 -12.75
CA PRO A 147 7.02 -2.99 -11.89
C PRO A 147 7.96 -2.94 -10.68
N PHE A 148 7.60 -3.67 -9.63
CA PHE A 148 8.40 -3.80 -8.43
C PHE A 148 9.71 -4.52 -8.73
N ASP A 149 10.81 -3.97 -8.24
CA ASP A 149 12.12 -4.60 -8.34
C ASP A 149 12.41 -5.53 -7.17
N LEU A 150 12.47 -6.84 -7.45
CA LEU A 150 12.83 -7.87 -6.48
C LEU A 150 14.34 -8.05 -6.35
N ASP A 151 15.09 -7.64 -7.36
CA ASP A 151 16.54 -7.83 -7.44
C ASP A 151 17.30 -6.63 -6.82
N PHE A 152 16.60 -5.51 -6.58
CA PHE A 152 17.13 -4.25 -6.06
C PHE A 152 18.31 -3.74 -6.90
N ASP A 153 18.18 -3.86 -8.22
CA ASP A 153 19.17 -3.47 -9.21
C ASP A 153 18.96 -2.03 -9.68
N LEU A 154 19.90 -1.15 -9.29
CA LEU A 154 19.89 0.26 -9.66
C LEU A 154 20.40 0.54 -11.09
N SER A 155 20.70 -0.48 -11.90
CA SER A 155 21.29 -0.32 -13.24
C SER A 155 20.33 0.27 -14.28
N SER A 156 19.01 0.21 -14.05
CA SER A 156 18.01 0.87 -14.89
C SER A 156 16.82 1.39 -14.06
N ASP A 157 15.90 2.10 -14.73
CA ASP A 157 14.66 2.62 -14.13
C ASP A 157 13.44 1.78 -14.54
N ASP A 158 13.66 0.62 -15.18
CA ASP A 158 12.58 -0.23 -15.72
C ASP A 158 11.85 -1.01 -14.62
N LYS A 159 12.43 -1.06 -13.42
CA LYS A 159 11.83 -1.60 -12.20
C LYS A 159 12.29 -0.73 -11.05
N LEU A 160 11.46 -0.58 -10.02
CA LEU A 160 11.80 0.22 -8.85
C LEU A 160 11.30 -0.45 -7.56
N TYR A 161 11.92 -0.12 -6.44
CA TYR A 161 11.36 -0.37 -5.10
C TYR A 161 11.05 0.95 -4.38
N CYS A 162 10.47 0.85 -3.18
CA CYS A 162 9.78 1.98 -2.55
C CYS A 162 10.66 3.20 -2.24
N SER A 163 11.86 2.99 -1.69
CA SER A 163 12.82 4.07 -1.41
C SER A 163 13.49 4.58 -2.69
N GLU A 164 13.76 3.70 -3.65
CA GLU A 164 14.30 4.08 -4.96
C GLU A 164 13.34 4.98 -5.76
N LEU A 165 12.04 4.67 -5.77
CA LEU A 165 11.01 5.51 -6.39
C LEU A 165 11.08 6.93 -5.83
N VAL A 166 11.23 7.07 -4.51
CA VAL A 166 11.34 8.38 -3.85
C VAL A 166 12.64 9.08 -4.22
N ALA A 167 13.78 8.39 -4.09
CA ALA A 167 15.10 8.93 -4.39
C ALA A 167 15.19 9.43 -5.84
N LYS A 168 14.80 8.59 -6.81
CA LYS A 168 14.84 8.94 -8.24
C LYS A 168 13.87 10.07 -8.57
N SER A 169 12.66 10.10 -7.98
CA SER A 169 11.73 11.22 -8.19
C SER A 169 12.31 12.55 -7.71
N ILE A 170 13.05 12.54 -6.60
CA ILE A 170 13.73 13.73 -6.05
C ILE A 170 14.92 14.12 -6.91
N ASN A 171 15.84 13.21 -7.15
CA ASN A 171 17.04 13.50 -7.93
C ASN A 171 16.69 14.01 -9.34
N ASN A 172 15.70 13.40 -10.00
CA ASN A 172 15.24 13.86 -11.32
C ASN A 172 14.61 15.25 -11.28
N ALA A 173 13.92 15.60 -10.18
CA ALA A 173 13.29 16.91 -10.03
C ALA A 173 14.30 18.03 -9.75
N PHE A 174 15.37 17.73 -9.01
CA PHE A 174 16.47 18.65 -8.79
C PHE A 174 17.45 18.70 -9.98
N GLY A 175 17.49 17.64 -10.79
CA GLY A 175 18.45 17.50 -11.90
C GLY A 175 19.86 17.15 -11.43
N GLU A 176 20.01 16.66 -10.20
CA GLU A 176 21.28 16.26 -9.59
C GLU A 176 21.06 15.10 -8.61
N GLU A 177 22.13 14.38 -8.27
CA GLU A 177 22.09 13.24 -7.36
C GLU A 177 22.21 13.72 -5.91
N LEU A 178 21.09 14.17 -5.33
CA LEU A 178 21.02 14.64 -3.93
C LEU A 178 20.97 13.48 -2.95
N ILE A 179 20.05 12.54 -3.19
CA ILE A 179 19.91 11.34 -2.38
C ILE A 179 20.75 10.26 -3.05
N THR A 180 21.73 9.75 -2.33
CA THR A 180 22.62 8.67 -2.79
C THR A 180 22.39 7.41 -1.96
N PRO A 181 22.56 6.21 -2.53
CA PRO A 181 22.44 4.97 -1.78
C PRO A 181 23.55 4.86 -0.74
N GLY A 182 23.19 4.76 0.54
CA GLY A 182 24.14 4.63 1.66
C GLY A 182 24.60 3.19 1.91
N LEU A 183 23.95 2.22 1.26
CA LEU A 183 24.13 0.80 1.51
C LEU A 183 24.54 0.02 0.26
N HIS A 184 25.06 -1.20 0.51
CA HIS A 184 25.26 -2.19 -0.53
C HIS A 184 24.64 -3.53 -0.12
N ILE A 185 23.85 -4.13 -1.02
CA ILE A 185 23.29 -5.47 -0.88
C ILE A 185 23.92 -6.37 -1.95
N ALA A 186 24.55 -7.47 -1.53
CA ALA A 186 25.24 -8.40 -2.44
C ALA A 186 26.27 -7.72 -3.38
N GLY A 187 26.84 -6.59 -2.96
CA GLY A 187 27.80 -5.82 -3.76
C GLY A 187 27.19 -4.75 -4.67
N HIS A 188 25.86 -4.61 -4.70
CA HIS A 188 25.15 -3.59 -5.46
C HIS A 188 24.66 -2.46 -4.55
N PRO A 189 24.74 -1.20 -4.98
CA PRO A 189 24.22 -0.07 -4.20
C PRO A 189 22.71 -0.20 -3.94
N PHE A 190 22.25 0.27 -2.78
CA PHE A 190 20.86 0.17 -2.34
C PHE A 190 20.43 1.43 -1.59
N TYR A 191 19.26 1.97 -1.93
CA TYR A 191 18.61 3.06 -1.20
C TYR A 191 17.90 2.50 0.04
N GLY A 192 18.50 2.66 1.20
CA GLY A 192 17.84 2.44 2.48
C GLY A 192 16.66 3.42 2.67
N LEU A 193 15.72 3.08 3.56
CA LEU A 193 14.68 4.05 3.93
C LEU A 193 15.26 5.20 4.74
N ASP A 194 16.27 4.91 5.55
CA ASP A 194 17.08 5.86 6.30
C ASP A 194 17.81 6.85 5.39
N ASP A 195 18.31 6.41 4.22
CA ASP A 195 18.86 7.33 3.19
C ASP A 195 17.82 8.38 2.73
N ILE A 196 16.53 8.08 2.91
CA ILE A 196 15.43 8.97 2.59
C ILE A 196 15.05 9.82 3.81
N TYR A 197 14.39 9.25 4.82
CA TYR A 197 13.72 10.08 5.84
C TYR A 197 14.68 10.75 6.84
N MET A 198 15.95 10.33 6.90
CA MET A 198 16.99 11.01 7.70
C MET A 198 17.77 12.06 6.92
N HIS A 199 17.55 12.18 5.61
CA HIS A 199 18.22 13.19 4.79
C HIS A 199 17.76 14.62 5.19
N ASP A 200 18.69 15.58 5.25
CA ASP A 200 18.45 16.98 5.67
C ASP A 200 17.40 17.73 4.82
N LEU A 201 17.02 17.16 3.68
CA LEU A 201 15.90 17.63 2.85
C LEU A 201 14.56 17.47 3.56
N PHE A 202 14.43 16.56 4.53
CA PHE A 202 13.17 16.23 5.16
C PHE A 202 13.10 16.73 6.59
N HIS A 203 11.94 17.23 6.97
CA HIS A 203 11.64 17.63 8.34
C HIS A 203 10.39 16.90 8.82
N CYS A 204 10.51 16.13 9.91
CA CYS A 204 9.37 15.41 10.47
C CYS A 204 8.30 16.40 10.95
N LEU A 205 7.08 16.25 10.44
CA LEU A 205 5.90 17.02 10.85
C LEU A 205 5.05 16.27 11.86
N TYR A 206 5.03 14.94 11.76
CA TYR A 206 4.26 14.07 12.62
C TYR A 206 4.86 12.68 12.63
N ASP A 207 4.83 12.07 13.81
CA ASP A 207 5.22 10.69 14.04
C ASP A 207 4.17 10.01 14.90
N SER A 208 3.63 8.87 14.46
CA SER A 208 2.57 8.16 15.18
C SER A 208 3.03 7.46 16.47
N SER A 209 4.33 7.37 16.74
CA SER A 209 4.83 6.77 18.01
C SER A 209 5.01 7.77 19.15
N GLU A 210 5.04 9.06 18.84
CA GLU A 210 5.23 10.15 19.81
C GLU A 210 3.88 10.63 20.37
#